data_AF-A0A8J3KHE8-F1
#
_entry.id   AF-A0A8J3KHE8-F1
#
_cell.length_a   1.000
_cell.length_b   1.000
_cell.length_c   1.000
_cell.angle_alpha   90.00
_cell.angle_beta   90.00
_cell.angle_gamma   90.00
#
_symmetry.space_group_name_H-M   'P 1'
#
loop_
_entity.id
_entity.type
_entity.pdbx_description
1 polymer ?
#
loop_
_entity_poly.entity_id
_entity_poly.type
_entity_poly.pdbx_seq_one_letter_code
_entity_poly.pdbx_strand_id
1 'polypeptide(L)'
;MRKFFPEAEVDGYQNLVDQMTNHPKNRHVLAAAVAARTDFVVTANLRDFPVHALDPHAIEALHPDDFLCDLLDASPRRIVQILHEQADATGRHGHTKFTVEDVLDGLAGCNVTRFAHRVRDAV
;
A
#
# COMPACT_ATOMS: atom_id res chain seq x y z
N MET A 1 2.08 7.15 12.73
CA MET A 1 2.02 7.99 11.51
C MET A 1 2.79 9.28 11.71
N ARG A 2 2.21 10.39 12.18
CA ARG A 2 2.86 11.72 12.22
C ARG A 2 4.30 11.80 12.77
N LYS A 3 4.63 11.04 13.84
CA LYS A 3 5.99 11.05 14.42
C LYS A 3 7.04 10.36 13.54
N PHE A 4 6.65 9.30 12.83
CA PHE A 4 7.58 8.41 12.12
C PHE A 4 7.53 8.58 10.60
N PHE A 5 6.44 9.16 10.08
CA PHE A 5 6.20 9.47 8.66
C PHE A 5 5.57 10.86 8.55
N PRO A 6 6.29 11.93 8.93
CA PRO A 6 5.77 13.29 8.83
C PRO A 6 5.38 13.66 7.39
N GLU A 7 6.07 13.11 6.39
CA GLU A 7 5.80 13.29 4.96
C GLU A 7 4.49 12.62 4.48
N ALA A 8 3.89 11.74 5.30
CA ALA A 8 2.61 11.13 4.97
C ALA A 8 1.41 12.05 5.26
N GLU A 9 1.62 13.21 5.88
CA GLU A 9 0.56 14.19 6.13
C GLU A 9 0.34 15.07 4.90
N VAL A 10 -0.92 15.13 4.45
CA VAL A 10 -1.33 15.93 3.29
C VAL A 10 -2.31 16.99 3.76
N ASP A 11 -1.97 18.25 3.54
CA ASP A 11 -2.82 19.40 3.84
C ASP A 11 -3.46 19.99 2.58
N GLY A 12 -4.45 20.85 2.75
CA GLY A 12 -5.05 21.64 1.66
C GLY A 12 -5.98 20.88 0.71
N TYR A 13 -6.22 19.59 0.94
CA TYR A 13 -7.10 18.77 0.10
C TYR A 13 -8.60 18.98 0.38
N GLN A 14 -8.97 19.61 1.51
CA GLN A 14 -10.35 19.73 1.98
C GLN A 14 -11.27 20.40 0.94
N ASN A 15 -10.76 21.40 0.21
CA ASN A 15 -11.51 22.12 -0.84
C ASN A 15 -11.74 21.29 -2.11
N LEU A 16 -11.05 20.16 -2.26
CA LEU A 16 -11.20 19.25 -3.40
C LEU A 16 -12.22 18.14 -3.12
N VAL A 17 -12.55 17.87 -1.86
CA VAL A 17 -13.37 16.71 -1.45
C VAL A 17 -14.71 16.66 -2.18
N ASP A 18 -15.43 17.78 -2.26
CA ASP A 18 -16.75 17.83 -2.89
C ASP A 18 -16.70 17.72 -4.42
N GLN A 19 -15.52 17.87 -5.03
CA GLN A 19 -15.30 17.75 -6.47
C GLN A 19 -15.04 16.30 -6.89
N MET A 20 -14.68 15.42 -5.94
CA MET A 20 -14.33 14.04 -6.25
C MET A 20 -15.59 13.22 -6.58
N THR A 21 -15.56 12.53 -7.71
CA THR A 21 -16.70 11.77 -8.24
C THR A 21 -16.70 10.29 -7.86
N ASN A 22 -15.70 9.86 -7.09
CA ASN A 22 -15.61 8.51 -6.54
C ASN A 22 -16.59 8.31 -5.35
N HIS A 23 -16.56 7.12 -4.73
CA HIS A 23 -17.51 6.77 -3.66
C HIS A 23 -17.53 7.84 -2.55
N PRO A 24 -18.70 8.35 -2.13
CA PRO A 24 -18.80 9.51 -1.23
C PRO A 24 -17.99 9.41 0.06
N LYS A 25 -17.95 8.22 0.67
CA LYS A 25 -17.17 7.99 1.91
C LYS A 25 -15.66 8.11 1.72
N ASN A 26 -15.14 7.99 0.49
CA ASN A 26 -13.71 7.96 0.19
C ASN A 26 -13.24 9.11 -0.69
N ARG A 27 -14.08 10.14 -0.88
CA ARG A 27 -13.69 11.37 -1.60
C ARG A 27 -12.47 12.05 -0.99
N HIS A 28 -12.35 12.00 0.33
CA HIS A 28 -11.20 12.55 1.03
C HIS A 28 -9.88 11.87 0.66
N VAL A 29 -9.90 10.56 0.35
CA VAL A 29 -8.71 9.82 -0.08
C VAL A 29 -8.27 10.29 -1.46
N LEU A 30 -9.19 10.36 -2.42
CA LEU A 30 -8.86 10.83 -3.77
C LEU A 30 -8.44 12.31 -3.77
N ALA A 31 -9.13 13.16 -3.01
CA ALA A 31 -8.75 14.56 -2.83
C ALA A 31 -7.33 14.70 -2.27
N ALA A 32 -6.96 13.90 -1.27
CA ALA A 32 -5.62 13.89 -0.71
C ALA A 32 -4.58 13.41 -1.74
N ALA A 33 -4.88 12.37 -2.51
CA ALA A 33 -4.02 11.88 -3.59
C ALA A 33 -3.75 12.97 -4.66
N VAL A 34 -4.80 13.71 -5.06
CA VAL A 34 -4.68 14.85 -5.98
C VAL A 34 -3.80 15.96 -5.39
N ALA A 35 -4.05 16.35 -4.14
CA ALA A 35 -3.27 17.40 -3.47
C ALA A 35 -1.79 17.01 -3.29
N ALA A 36 -1.54 15.73 -3.01
CA ALA A 36 -0.20 15.16 -2.85
C ALA A 36 0.51 14.87 -4.19
N ARG A 37 -0.21 14.96 -5.33
CA ARG A 37 0.31 14.64 -6.67
C ARG A 37 0.90 13.23 -6.75
N THR A 38 0.17 12.26 -6.21
CA THR A 38 0.54 10.85 -6.27
C THR A 38 0.14 10.24 -7.60
N ASP A 39 0.90 9.26 -8.09
CA ASP A 39 0.51 8.49 -9.27
C ASP A 39 -0.52 7.40 -8.95
N PHE A 40 -0.53 6.88 -7.71
CA PHE A 40 -1.33 5.71 -7.33
C PHE A 40 -2.07 5.88 -6.00
N VAL A 41 -3.29 5.35 -5.94
CA VAL A 41 -3.99 4.99 -4.70
C VAL A 41 -3.92 3.47 -4.53
N VAL A 42 -3.16 3.00 -3.54
CA VAL A 42 -3.08 1.57 -3.23
C VAL A 42 -4.20 1.18 -2.26
N THR A 43 -5.12 0.31 -2.68
CA THR A 43 -6.30 -0.07 -1.89
C THR A 43 -6.84 -1.44 -2.25
N ALA A 44 -7.26 -2.22 -1.25
CA ALA A 44 -7.96 -3.49 -1.47
C ALA A 44 -9.40 -3.28 -2.00
N ASN A 45 -9.95 -2.06 -1.90
CA ASN A 45 -11.32 -1.76 -2.30
C ASN A 45 -11.39 -0.91 -3.57
N LEU A 46 -10.98 -1.50 -4.69
CA LEU A 46 -10.91 -0.83 -6.00
C LEU A 46 -12.27 -0.27 -6.48
N ARG A 47 -13.39 -0.88 -6.09
CA ARG A 47 -14.73 -0.44 -6.51
C ARG A 47 -15.07 0.99 -6.08
N ASP A 48 -14.43 1.48 -5.02
CA ASP A 48 -14.67 2.83 -4.49
C ASP A 48 -13.88 3.91 -5.27
N PHE A 49 -12.99 3.48 -6.17
CA PHE A 49 -12.08 4.29 -6.98
C PHE A 49 -12.17 3.87 -8.45
N PRO A 50 -13.33 4.06 -9.10
CA PRO A 50 -13.51 3.66 -10.50
C PRO A 50 -12.67 4.54 -11.43
N VAL A 51 -12.20 3.96 -12.54
CA VAL A 51 -11.35 4.59 -13.56
C VAL A 51 -11.83 5.99 -13.96
N HIS A 52 -13.14 6.16 -14.25
CA HIS A 52 -13.70 7.46 -14.65
C HIS A 52 -13.55 8.58 -13.61
N ALA A 53 -13.40 8.25 -12.32
CA ALA A 53 -13.18 9.22 -11.27
C ALA A 53 -11.69 9.55 -11.08
N LEU A 54 -10.80 8.65 -11.51
CA LEU A 54 -9.35 8.78 -11.32
C LEU A 54 -8.65 9.37 -12.55
N ASP A 55 -9.06 8.97 -13.77
CA ASP A 55 -8.47 9.40 -15.05
C ASP A 55 -8.32 10.93 -15.18
N PRO A 56 -9.29 11.78 -14.77
CA PRO A 56 -9.14 13.24 -14.85
C PRO A 56 -7.98 13.80 -14.04
N HIS A 57 -7.46 13.01 -13.10
CA HIS A 57 -6.38 13.37 -12.20
C HIS A 57 -5.07 12.66 -12.51
N ALA A 58 -5.02 11.81 -13.55
CA ALA A 58 -3.89 10.95 -13.89
C ALA A 58 -3.43 10.06 -12.71
N ILE A 59 -4.40 9.55 -11.95
CA ILE A 59 -4.19 8.64 -10.82
C ILE A 59 -4.68 7.26 -11.22
N GLU A 60 -3.99 6.21 -10.78
CA GLU A 60 -4.47 4.83 -10.90
C GLU A 60 -4.75 4.23 -9.52
N ALA A 61 -5.69 3.28 -9.44
CA ALA A 61 -5.91 2.50 -8.22
C ALA A 61 -5.32 1.11 -8.38
N LEU A 62 -4.44 0.72 -7.45
CA LEU A 62 -3.76 -0.58 -7.45
C LEU A 62 -4.16 -1.42 -6.24
N HIS A 63 -4.35 -2.72 -6.44
CA HIS A 63 -4.48 -3.64 -5.33
C HIS A 63 -3.13 -3.79 -4.61
N PRO A 64 -3.08 -3.91 -3.26
CA PRO A 64 -1.81 -4.06 -2.53
C PRO A 64 -0.97 -5.25 -3.01
N ASP A 65 -1.62 -6.35 -3.40
CA ASP A 65 -0.94 -7.55 -3.93
C ASP A 65 -0.21 -7.26 -5.26
N ASP A 66 -0.84 -6.51 -6.16
CA ASP A 66 -0.23 -6.12 -7.43
C ASP A 66 0.89 -5.11 -7.22
N PHE A 67 0.65 -4.09 -6.38
CA PHE A 67 1.68 -3.10 -6.05
C PHE A 67 2.95 -3.74 -5.45
N LEU A 68 2.80 -4.70 -4.53
CA LEU A 68 3.94 -5.39 -3.95
C LEU A 68 4.63 -6.34 -4.96
N CYS A 69 3.86 -6.96 -5.86
CA CYS A 69 4.43 -7.71 -6.99
C CYS A 69 5.27 -6.83 -7.91
N ASP A 70 4.80 -5.63 -8.23
CA ASP A 70 5.54 -4.68 -9.09
C ASP A 70 6.83 -4.21 -8.40
N LEU A 71 6.79 -3.97 -7.10
CA LEU A 71 8.00 -3.66 -6.31
C LEU A 71 8.97 -4.84 -6.26
N LEU A 72 8.47 -6.08 -6.15
CA LEU A 72 9.29 -7.28 -6.22
C LEU A 72 9.98 -7.40 -7.59
N ASP A 73 9.25 -7.16 -8.68
CA ASP A 73 9.80 -7.18 -10.04
C ASP A 73 10.85 -6.10 -10.26
N ALA A 74 10.57 -4.89 -9.77
CA ALA A 74 11.48 -3.76 -9.90
C ALA A 74 12.76 -3.92 -9.07
N SER A 75 12.69 -4.58 -7.90
CA SER A 75 13.83 -4.69 -6.99
C SER A 75 13.80 -5.97 -6.12
N PRO A 76 13.98 -7.17 -6.72
CA PRO A 76 13.76 -8.43 -6.00
C PRO A 76 14.62 -8.58 -4.75
N ARG A 77 15.93 -8.30 -4.88
CA ARG A 77 16.89 -8.40 -3.76
C ARG A 77 16.55 -7.47 -2.62
N ARG A 78 16.13 -6.24 -2.91
CA ARG A 78 15.80 -5.24 -1.89
C ARG A 78 14.55 -5.65 -1.12
N ILE A 79 13.55 -6.17 -1.81
CA ILE A 79 12.30 -6.61 -1.19
C ILE A 79 12.54 -7.82 -0.28
N VAL A 80 13.29 -8.82 -0.74
CA VAL A 80 13.66 -9.97 0.12
C VAL A 80 14.44 -9.50 1.36
N GLN A 81 15.39 -8.57 1.21
CA GLN A 81 16.10 -7.99 2.34
C GLN A 81 15.15 -7.30 3.34
N ILE A 82 14.19 -6.50 2.86
CA ILE A 82 13.21 -5.83 3.72
C ILE A 82 12.37 -6.84 4.52
N LEU A 83 11.99 -7.97 3.92
CA LEU A 83 11.25 -9.02 4.63
C LEU A 83 12.06 -9.61 5.80
N HIS A 84 13.36 -9.85 5.59
CA HIS A 84 14.27 -10.23 6.67
C HIS A 84 14.37 -9.14 7.74
N GLU A 85 14.57 -7.87 7.35
CA GLU A 85 14.64 -6.74 8.29
C GLU A 85 13.35 -6.59 9.12
N GLN A 86 12.18 -6.82 8.50
CA GLN A 86 10.89 -6.78 9.18
C GLN A 86 10.76 -7.91 10.20
N ALA A 87 11.06 -9.16 9.82
CA ALA A 87 11.10 -10.28 10.75
C ALA A 87 12.08 -10.00 11.90
N ASP A 88 13.27 -9.47 11.59
CA ASP A 88 14.32 -9.12 12.54
C ASP A 88 13.94 -7.97 13.49
N ALA A 89 13.00 -7.11 13.11
CA ALA A 89 12.48 -6.05 13.98
C ALA A 89 11.45 -6.54 15.01
N THR A 90 10.83 -7.71 14.81
CA THR A 90 9.85 -8.30 15.75
C THR A 90 10.51 -8.97 16.96
N GLY A 91 9.69 -9.46 17.91
CA GLY A 91 10.15 -10.17 19.10
C GLY A 91 10.69 -9.29 20.23
N ARG A 92 10.55 -7.97 20.10
CA ARG A 92 10.99 -7.01 21.13
C ARG A 92 10.06 -7.05 22.35
N HIS A 93 10.58 -6.70 23.52
CA HIS A 93 9.82 -6.58 24.78
C HIS A 93 9.02 -7.85 25.17
N GLY A 94 9.54 -9.04 24.84
CA GLY A 94 8.90 -10.32 25.20
C GLY A 94 7.79 -10.76 24.26
N HIS A 95 7.56 -10.05 23.14
CA HIS A 95 6.67 -10.52 22.08
C HIS A 95 7.29 -11.68 21.29
N THR A 96 6.46 -12.44 20.58
CA THR A 96 6.91 -13.52 19.70
C THR A 96 7.79 -12.96 18.58
N LYS A 97 8.91 -13.65 18.33
CA LYS A 97 9.78 -13.39 17.20
C LYS A 97 9.17 -14.01 15.94
N PHE A 98 8.95 -13.22 14.91
CA PHE A 98 8.48 -13.69 13.61
C PHE A 98 9.68 -14.09 12.75
N THR A 99 9.47 -15.12 11.94
CA THR A 99 10.28 -15.49 10.79
C THR A 99 9.80 -14.75 9.55
N VAL A 100 10.55 -14.86 8.43
CA VAL A 100 10.07 -14.36 7.14
C VAL A 100 8.77 -15.07 6.73
N GLU A 101 8.65 -16.37 7.01
CA GLU A 101 7.45 -17.14 6.67
C GLU A 101 6.22 -16.61 7.42
N ASP A 102 6.36 -16.26 8.71
CA ASP A 102 5.26 -15.65 9.48
C ASP A 102 4.82 -14.30 8.89
N VAL A 103 5.76 -13.50 8.36
CA VAL A 103 5.45 -12.24 7.67
C VAL A 103 4.69 -12.52 6.37
N LEU A 104 5.14 -13.49 5.57
CA LEU A 104 4.49 -13.87 4.32
C LEU A 104 3.08 -14.44 4.55
N ASP A 105 2.89 -15.24 5.60
CA ASP A 105 1.57 -15.74 6.01
C ASP A 105 0.64 -14.60 6.44
N GLY A 106 1.15 -13.63 7.19
CA GLY A 106 0.40 -12.42 7.55
C GLY A 106 -0.06 -11.63 6.32
N LEU A 107 0.82 -11.44 5.33
CA LEU A 107 0.50 -10.77 4.07
C LEU A 107 -0.54 -11.57 3.25
N ALA A 108 -0.37 -12.88 3.12
CA ALA A 108 -1.33 -13.75 2.44
C ALA A 108 -2.72 -13.70 3.10
N GLY A 109 -2.77 -13.67 4.44
CA GLY A 109 -4.00 -13.49 5.21
C GLY A 109 -4.71 -12.14 4.96
N CYS A 110 -3.99 -11.14 4.45
CA CYS A 110 -4.54 -9.85 4.03
C CYS A 110 -4.89 -9.79 2.53
N ASN A 111 -5.05 -10.94 1.87
CA ASN A 111 -5.26 -11.08 0.42
C ASN A 111 -4.06 -10.60 -0.44
N VAL A 112 -2.85 -10.61 0.11
CA VAL A 112 -1.61 -10.32 -0.61
C VAL A 112 -0.90 -11.64 -0.97
N THR A 113 -1.67 -12.55 -1.57
CA THR A 113 -1.30 -13.96 -1.74
C THR A 113 -0.36 -14.18 -2.90
N ARG A 114 -0.52 -13.43 -4.00
CA ARG A 114 0.33 -13.57 -5.19
C ARG A 114 1.75 -13.16 -4.86
N PHE A 115 1.94 -12.01 -4.22
CA PHE A 115 3.26 -11.56 -3.76
C PHE A 115 3.91 -12.59 -2.84
N ALA A 116 3.18 -13.10 -1.84
CA ALA A 116 3.72 -14.08 -0.90
C ALA A 116 4.21 -15.35 -1.61
N HIS A 117 3.41 -15.91 -2.54
CA HIS A 117 3.84 -17.05 -3.35
C HIS A 117 5.07 -16.74 -4.20
N ARG A 118 5.09 -15.58 -4.87
CA ARG A 118 6.22 -15.20 -5.72
C ARG A 118 7.54 -15.05 -4.96
N VAL A 119 7.49 -14.57 -3.71
CA VAL A 119 8.68 -14.50 -2.87
C VAL A 119 9.14 -15.91 -2.49
N ARG A 120 8.22 -16.80 -2.08
CA ARG A 120 8.54 -18.20 -1.73
C ARG A 120 9.19 -18.96 -2.89
N ASP A 121 8.76 -18.70 -4.12
CA ASP A 121 9.32 -19.33 -5.32
C ASP A 121 10.69 -18.78 -5.71
N ALA A 122 11.05 -17.58 -5.23
CA ALA A 122 12.27 -16.87 -5.61
C ALA A 122 13.44 -17.03 -4.62
N VAL A 123 13.18 -17.59 -3.44
CA VAL A 123 14.17 -17.87 -2.37
C VAL A 123 14.43 -19.37 -2.29
#